data_AF-A0A7J9RDN3-F1
#
_entry.id   AF-A0A7J9RDN3-F1
#
_cell.length_a   1.000
_cell.length_b   1.000
_cell.length_c   1.000
_cell.angle_alpha   90.00
_cell.angle_beta   90.00
_cell.angle_gamma   90.00
#
_symmetry.space_group_name_H-M   'P 1'
#
loop_
_entity.id
_entity.type
_entity.pdbx_description
1 polymer ?
#
loop_
_entity_poly.entity_id
_entity_poly.type
_entity_poly.pdbx_seq_one_letter_code
_entity_poly.pdbx_strand_id
1 'polypeptide(L)'
;MELMDPPSGPRMLIARMPIADCLSVLAEDIPRATAKRLADHNSGRLLLEKCLEHWELPIDSLEVLRTEHRAPYLSWLNGVWRNEPLPGISIGHSGDWAVCALIEPGYWIGIDAEPKDRGIQTNAFDMMAKGEELDFLIGNSKMAIETWTAKEAVQKAEKLGMHLNPRDINLTEYNVESFIHDDLMVSVSWREAGDAPRSAEDDLLDATLEAMKDNPNFSVGCKTTRNNV
;
A
#
# COMPACT_ATOMS: atom_id res chain seq x y z
N MET A 1 2.63 5.52 17.83
CA MET A 1 3.14 4.59 16.81
C MET A 1 4.00 3.59 17.54
N GLU A 2 3.74 2.32 17.32
CA GLU A 2 4.52 1.20 17.82
C GLU A 2 5.12 0.48 16.62
N LEU A 3 6.43 0.23 16.65
CA LEU A 3 7.12 -0.53 15.61
C LEU A 3 6.93 -2.02 15.88
N MET A 4 6.70 -2.78 14.82
CA MET A 4 6.64 -4.23 14.84
C MET A 4 7.89 -4.78 14.15
N ASP A 5 8.35 -5.95 14.60
CA ASP A 5 9.53 -6.58 14.01
C ASP A 5 9.23 -6.97 12.55
N PRO A 6 10.01 -6.47 11.57
CA PRO A 6 9.79 -6.83 10.18
C PRO A 6 10.20 -8.30 9.94
N PRO A 7 9.54 -8.98 8.99
CA PRO A 7 9.95 -10.29 8.54
C PRO A 7 11.33 -10.25 7.86
N SER A 8 11.90 -11.43 7.61
CA SER A 8 13.18 -11.52 6.89
C SER A 8 13.00 -11.10 5.43
N GLY A 9 13.92 -10.29 4.87
CA GLY A 9 13.82 -9.86 3.48
C GLY A 9 14.35 -8.44 3.22
N PRO A 10 13.79 -7.74 2.22
CA PRO A 10 14.07 -6.34 1.94
C PRO A 10 13.88 -5.46 3.17
N ARG A 11 14.53 -4.30 3.21
CA ARG A 11 14.35 -3.35 4.32
C ARG A 11 12.88 -2.92 4.40
N MET A 12 12.26 -3.16 5.56
CA MET A 12 10.87 -2.79 5.84
C MET A 12 10.77 -2.00 7.15
N LEU A 13 9.71 -1.19 7.25
CA LEU A 13 9.24 -0.61 8.50
C LEU A 13 7.79 -0.99 8.64
N ILE A 14 7.46 -1.63 9.75
CA ILE A 14 6.11 -2.07 10.04
C ILE A 14 5.69 -1.46 11.36
N ALA A 15 4.50 -0.89 11.39
CA ALA A 15 4.01 -0.20 12.57
C ALA A 15 2.51 -0.32 12.73
N ARG A 16 2.07 -0.13 13.97
CA ARG A 16 0.66 0.02 14.33
C ARG A 16 0.41 1.24 15.21
N MET A 17 -0.85 1.66 15.27
CA MET A 17 -1.31 2.73 16.16
C MET A 17 -2.79 2.53 16.49
N PRO A 18 -3.25 2.86 17.71
CA PRO A 18 -4.67 2.86 18.01
C PRO A 18 -5.43 3.82 17.09
N ILE A 19 -6.64 3.42 16.69
CA ILE A 19 -7.55 4.26 15.92
C ILE A 19 -8.08 5.34 16.85
N ALA A 20 -8.04 6.59 16.38
CA ALA A 20 -8.49 7.75 17.11
C ALA A 20 -9.16 8.75 16.16
N ASP A 21 -9.92 9.68 16.73
CA ASP A 21 -10.39 10.85 15.99
C ASP A 21 -9.20 11.79 15.77
N CYS A 22 -8.73 11.85 14.52
CA CYS A 22 -7.52 12.56 14.15
C CYS A 22 -7.60 13.09 12.71
N LEU A 23 -6.67 13.97 12.38
CA LEU A 23 -6.46 14.50 11.04
C LEU A 23 -5.07 14.15 10.55
N SER A 24 -4.93 14.08 9.23
CA SER A 24 -3.69 13.75 8.54
C SER A 24 -3.61 14.62 7.29
N VAL A 25 -2.42 15.15 6.99
CA VAL A 25 -2.14 15.91 5.77
C VAL A 25 -2.18 15.02 4.52
N LEU A 26 -1.94 13.71 4.69
CA LEU A 26 -2.08 12.70 3.63
C LEU A 26 -3.50 12.12 3.52
N ALA A 27 -4.47 12.62 4.30
CA ALA A 27 -5.85 12.19 4.21
C ALA A 27 -6.55 12.81 2.99
N GLU A 28 -7.33 11.97 2.30
CA GLU A 28 -8.16 12.44 1.19
C GLU A 28 -9.44 13.05 1.74
N ASP A 29 -9.85 14.22 1.22
CA ASP A 29 -11.14 14.84 1.54
C ASP A 29 -12.29 14.14 0.78
N ILE A 30 -12.54 12.89 1.14
CA ILE A 30 -13.63 12.09 0.58
C ILE A 30 -14.57 11.67 1.72
N PRO A 31 -15.87 11.99 1.63
CA PRO A 31 -16.83 11.64 2.66
C PRO A 31 -16.90 10.12 2.87
N ARG A 32 -16.95 9.72 4.14
CA ARG A 32 -17.04 8.31 4.56
C ARG A 32 -18.44 8.04 5.09
N ALA A 33 -18.92 6.82 4.88
CA ALA A 33 -20.28 6.42 5.26
C ALA A 33 -20.55 6.47 6.78
N THR A 34 -19.51 6.36 7.61
CA THR A 34 -19.63 6.40 9.07
C THR A 34 -18.44 7.14 9.69
N ALA A 35 -18.64 7.69 10.89
CA ALA A 35 -17.58 8.31 11.68
C ALA A 35 -16.45 7.31 12.00
N LYS A 36 -16.78 6.04 12.26
CA LYS A 36 -15.76 4.99 12.45
C LYS A 36 -14.87 4.84 11.21
N ARG A 37 -15.45 4.72 10.01
CA ARG A 37 -14.66 4.58 8.76
C ARG A 37 -13.81 5.82 8.47
N LEU A 38 -14.24 6.99 8.93
CA LEU A 38 -13.44 8.22 8.86
C LEU A 38 -12.25 8.14 9.82
N ALA A 39 -12.48 7.77 11.07
CA ALA A 39 -11.42 7.57 12.07
C ALA A 39 -10.41 6.50 11.64
N ASP A 40 -10.88 5.35 11.14
CA ASP A 40 -10.05 4.27 10.61
C ASP A 40 -9.14 4.79 9.48
N HIS A 41 -9.72 5.54 8.53
CA HIS A 41 -8.98 6.12 7.41
C HIS A 41 -7.94 7.15 7.87
N ASN A 42 -8.34 8.11 8.69
CA ASN A 42 -7.45 9.19 9.15
C ASN A 42 -6.33 8.64 10.04
N SER A 43 -6.63 7.66 10.89
CA SER A 43 -5.62 7.00 11.73
C SER A 43 -4.60 6.24 10.88
N GLY A 44 -5.04 5.55 9.82
CA GLY A 44 -4.15 4.90 8.86
C GLY A 44 -3.25 5.88 8.11
N ARG A 45 -3.78 7.04 7.71
CA ARG A 45 -3.01 8.09 7.03
C ARG A 45 -2.04 8.80 7.97
N LEU A 46 -2.45 9.10 9.20
CA LEU A 46 -1.56 9.65 10.24
C LEU A 46 -0.46 8.66 10.62
N LEU A 47 -0.76 7.35 10.65
CA LEU A 47 0.26 6.33 10.86
C LEU A 47 1.28 6.33 9.70
N LEU A 48 0.81 6.40 8.46
CA LEU A 48 1.70 6.52 7.29
C LEU A 48 2.63 7.74 7.40
N GLU A 49 2.12 8.91 7.81
CA GLU A 49 2.95 10.10 8.02
C GLU A 49 4.08 9.85 9.00
N LYS A 50 3.76 9.30 10.18
CA LYS A 50 4.75 8.98 11.21
C LYS A 50 5.79 7.99 10.71
N CYS A 51 5.36 7.00 9.92
CA CYS A 51 6.27 6.04 9.35
C CYS A 51 7.18 6.64 8.27
N LEU A 52 6.67 7.57 7.45
CA LEU A 52 7.44 8.31 6.44
C LEU A 52 8.45 9.28 7.07
N GLU A 53 8.06 9.95 8.15
CA GLU A 53 8.98 10.77 8.97
C GLU A 53 10.11 9.91 9.54
N HIS A 54 9.78 8.73 10.05
CA HIS A 54 10.78 7.75 10.53
C HIS A 54 11.64 7.19 9.38
N TRP A 55 11.11 7.15 8.17
CA TRP A 55 11.84 6.80 6.95
C TRP A 55 12.64 7.99 6.36
N GLU A 56 12.65 9.14 7.06
CA GLU A 56 13.38 10.36 6.69
C GLU A 56 12.91 11.01 5.37
N LEU A 57 11.62 10.86 5.04
CA LEU A 57 11.01 11.50 3.87
C LEU A 57 10.21 12.76 4.25
N PRO A 58 10.28 13.84 3.46
CA PRO A 58 9.53 15.06 3.75
C PRO A 58 8.08 14.94 3.27
N ILE A 59 7.18 14.89 4.25
CA ILE A 59 5.74 14.67 4.06
C ILE A 59 5.09 15.77 3.22
N ASP A 60 5.55 17.01 3.36
CA ASP A 60 5.03 18.20 2.67
C ASP A 60 5.24 18.17 1.14
N SER A 61 6.07 17.25 0.67
CA SER A 61 6.46 17.10 -0.74
C SER A 61 5.85 15.83 -1.36
N LEU A 62 5.05 15.08 -0.60
CA LEU A 62 4.50 13.79 -1.00
C LEU A 62 2.98 13.85 -1.13
N GLU A 63 2.46 13.00 -2.02
CA GLU A 63 1.04 12.68 -2.08
C GLU A 63 0.83 11.16 -2.14
N VAL A 64 -0.37 10.72 -1.76
CA VAL A 64 -0.77 9.33 -1.90
C VAL A 64 -1.76 9.19 -3.04
N LEU A 65 -1.32 8.54 -4.11
CA LEU A 65 -2.13 8.21 -5.26
C LEU A 65 -2.65 6.77 -5.15
N ARG A 66 -3.50 6.38 -6.10
CA ARG A 66 -4.10 5.05 -6.15
C ARG A 66 -4.03 4.46 -7.55
N THR A 67 -3.78 3.16 -7.64
CA THR A 67 -3.88 2.41 -8.90
C THR A 67 -5.33 2.29 -9.36
N GLU A 68 -5.56 1.72 -10.55
CA GLU A 68 -6.90 1.40 -11.05
C GLU A 68 -7.72 0.53 -10.09
N HIS A 69 -7.06 -0.41 -9.39
CA HIS A 69 -7.66 -1.26 -8.37
C HIS A 69 -7.61 -0.65 -6.97
N ARG A 70 -7.37 0.67 -6.89
CA ARG A 70 -7.40 1.50 -5.68
C ARG A 70 -6.31 1.20 -4.65
N ALA A 71 -5.25 0.47 -5.01
CA ALA A 71 -4.11 0.23 -4.14
C ALA A 71 -3.29 1.52 -3.99
N PRO A 72 -2.95 1.96 -2.75
CA PRO A 72 -2.23 3.20 -2.54
C PRO A 72 -0.76 3.09 -2.96
N TYR A 73 -0.18 4.20 -3.45
CA TYR A 73 1.25 4.34 -3.68
C TYR A 73 1.67 5.80 -3.48
N LEU A 74 2.95 6.03 -3.17
CA LEU A 74 3.50 7.38 -2.99
C LEU A 74 3.91 8.00 -4.32
N SER A 75 3.71 9.30 -4.45
CA SER A 75 4.26 10.13 -5.51
C SER A 75 4.84 11.41 -4.91
N TRP A 76 5.83 11.98 -5.59
CA TRP A 76 6.23 13.37 -5.34
C TRP A 76 5.11 14.29 -5.84
N LEU A 77 4.85 15.37 -5.11
CA LEU A 77 3.92 16.40 -5.55
C LEU A 77 4.41 17.04 -6.85
N ASN A 78 3.50 17.25 -7.79
CA ASN A 78 3.80 17.94 -9.04
C ASN A 78 4.46 19.30 -8.78
N GLY A 79 5.59 19.56 -9.45
CA GLY A 79 6.37 20.78 -9.29
C GLY A 79 7.48 20.71 -8.22
N VAL A 80 7.56 19.61 -7.47
CA VAL A 80 8.73 19.29 -6.66
C VAL A 80 9.79 18.68 -7.58
N TRP A 81 10.97 19.32 -7.71
CA TRP A 81 12.09 18.82 -8.52
C TRP A 81 12.83 17.67 -7.81
N ARG A 82 12.15 16.54 -7.56
CA ARG A 82 12.71 15.35 -6.94
C ARG A 82 12.29 14.09 -7.70
N ASN A 83 13.23 13.17 -7.84
CA ASN A 83 13.05 11.90 -8.53
C ASN A 83 13.64 10.72 -7.74
N GLU A 84 13.90 10.93 -6.45
CA GLU A 84 14.39 9.88 -5.55
C GLU A 84 13.33 8.77 -5.48
N PRO A 85 13.73 7.49 -5.60
CA PRO A 85 12.80 6.37 -5.51
C PRO A 85 12.07 6.34 -4.16
N LEU A 86 10.74 6.20 -4.20
CA LEU A 86 9.89 6.16 -3.01
C LEU A 86 9.66 4.73 -2.53
N PRO A 87 9.50 4.52 -1.21
CA PRO A 87 9.19 3.20 -0.66
C PRO A 87 7.80 2.72 -1.12
N GLY A 88 7.65 1.41 -1.27
CA GLY A 88 6.33 0.80 -1.40
C GLY A 88 5.56 0.94 -0.09
N ILE A 89 4.24 1.15 -0.16
CA ILE A 89 3.40 1.34 1.03
C ILE A 89 2.21 0.38 1.04
N SER A 90 1.81 -0.01 2.24
CA SER A 90 0.54 -0.68 2.49
C SER A 90 -0.07 -0.18 3.79
N ILE A 91 -1.39 -0.01 3.80
CA ILE A 91 -2.14 0.52 4.93
C ILE A 91 -3.36 -0.37 5.15
N GLY A 92 -3.63 -0.70 6.40
CA GLY A 92 -4.80 -1.46 6.80
C GLY A 92 -5.34 -0.96 8.14
N HIS A 93 -6.44 -1.56 8.55
CA HIS A 93 -6.99 -1.37 9.89
C HIS A 93 -7.66 -2.66 10.34
N SER A 94 -7.64 -2.94 11.64
CA SER A 94 -8.45 -3.99 12.22
C SER A 94 -8.78 -3.71 13.67
N GLY A 95 -10.05 -3.97 14.01
CA GLY A 95 -10.62 -3.59 15.30
C GLY A 95 -10.42 -2.10 15.57
N ASP A 96 -9.61 -1.84 16.60
CA ASP A 96 -9.22 -0.50 17.07
C ASP A 96 -7.78 -0.14 16.70
N TRP A 97 -7.16 -0.85 15.74
CA TRP A 97 -5.78 -0.63 15.32
C TRP A 97 -5.68 -0.25 13.83
N ALA A 98 -4.91 0.78 13.54
CA ALA A 98 -4.38 1.03 12.20
C ALA A 98 -3.02 0.33 12.06
N VAL A 99 -2.74 -0.23 10.88
CA VAL A 99 -1.47 -0.88 10.55
C VAL A 99 -0.90 -0.29 9.27
N CYS A 100 0.43 -0.15 9.21
CA CYS A 100 1.13 0.36 8.04
C CYS A 100 2.44 -0.37 7.85
N ALA A 101 2.79 -0.63 6.59
CA ALA A 101 4.08 -1.16 6.21
C ALA A 101 4.69 -0.32 5.09
N LEU A 102 5.99 -0.06 5.20
CA LEU A 102 6.84 0.46 4.15
C LEU A 102 7.88 -0.58 3.78
N ILE A 103 8.26 -0.60 2.50
CA ILE A 103 9.34 -1.44 1.98
C ILE A 103 10.25 -0.57 1.12
N GLU A 104 11.54 -0.90 1.08
CA GLU A 104 12.48 -0.17 0.24
C GLU A 104 12.07 -0.10 -1.24
N PRO A 105 12.53 0.94 -1.97
CA PRO A 105 12.16 1.13 -3.37
C PRO A 105 12.49 -0.10 -4.23
N GLY A 106 11.66 -0.34 -5.25
CA GLY A 106 11.77 -1.53 -6.11
C GLY A 106 10.91 -2.71 -5.66
N TYR A 107 10.20 -2.58 -4.53
CA TYR A 107 9.26 -3.59 -4.05
C TYR A 107 7.85 -3.04 -3.84
N TRP A 108 6.85 -3.91 -3.98
CA TRP A 108 5.51 -3.70 -3.47
C TRP A 108 5.29 -4.54 -2.21
N ILE A 109 4.50 -4.01 -1.29
CA ILE A 109 4.21 -4.62 0.00
C ILE A 109 2.70 -4.61 0.25
N GLY A 110 2.23 -5.65 0.91
CA GLY A 110 0.89 -5.79 1.43
C GLY A 110 0.93 -6.13 2.90
N ILE A 111 0.18 -5.39 3.73
CA ILE A 111 -0.02 -5.73 5.13
C ILE A 111 -1.48 -5.97 5.41
N ASP A 112 -1.77 -7.03 6.16
CA ASP A 112 -3.06 -7.24 6.77
C ASP A 112 -2.91 -7.67 8.22
N ALA A 113 -3.90 -7.35 9.04
CA ALA A 113 -3.88 -7.69 10.45
C ALA A 113 -5.30 -7.93 10.95
N GLU A 114 -5.47 -8.89 11.85
CA GLU A 114 -6.75 -9.20 12.49
C GLU A 114 -6.53 -9.65 13.95
N PRO A 115 -7.50 -9.52 14.87
CA PRO A 115 -7.35 -10.06 16.21
C PRO A 115 -7.10 -11.57 16.12
N LYS A 116 -6.06 -12.06 16.80
CA LYS A 116 -5.62 -13.46 16.70
C LYS A 116 -6.70 -14.48 17.10
N ASP A 117 -7.58 -14.08 18.01
CA ASP A 117 -8.68 -14.90 18.52
C ASP A 117 -9.99 -14.68 17.74
N ARG A 118 -9.95 -13.90 16.65
CA ARG A 118 -11.11 -13.68 15.78
C ARG A 118 -11.46 -14.98 15.06
N GLY A 119 -12.63 -15.52 15.40
CA GLY A 119 -13.21 -16.63 14.65
C GLY A 119 -13.60 -16.20 13.24
N ILE A 120 -13.33 -17.06 12.26
CA ILE A 120 -13.86 -16.93 10.90
C ILE A 120 -15.16 -17.74 10.80
N GLN A 121 -16.22 -17.12 10.27
CA GLN A 121 -17.48 -17.81 10.04
C GLN A 121 -17.33 -18.86 8.94
N THR A 122 -18.03 -19.99 9.07
CA THR A 122 -17.82 -21.13 8.16
C THR A 122 -18.09 -20.81 6.70
N ASN A 123 -19.03 -19.91 6.41
CA ASN A 123 -19.34 -19.43 5.07
C ASN A 123 -18.20 -18.64 4.40
N ALA A 124 -17.30 -18.04 5.18
CA ALA A 124 -16.15 -17.33 4.65
C ALA A 124 -15.05 -18.30 4.18
N PHE A 125 -15.01 -19.55 4.66
CA PHE A 125 -14.06 -20.55 4.17
C PHE A 125 -14.26 -20.84 2.68
N ASP A 126 -15.51 -20.98 2.24
CA ASP A 126 -15.82 -21.17 0.82
C ASP A 126 -15.42 -19.96 -0.04
N MET A 127 -15.36 -18.77 0.53
CA MET A 127 -14.88 -17.57 -0.17
C MET A 127 -13.35 -17.50 -0.22
N MET A 128 -12.67 -18.14 0.73
CA MET A 128 -11.23 -18.07 0.91
C MET A 128 -10.47 -19.21 0.21
N ALA A 129 -11.05 -20.41 0.17
CA ALA A 129 -10.37 -21.63 -0.24
C ALA A 129 -11.28 -22.55 -1.08
N LYS A 130 -10.65 -23.55 -1.72
CA LYS A 130 -11.35 -24.59 -2.48
C LYS A 130 -10.58 -25.90 -2.43
N GLY A 131 -11.28 -27.02 -2.66
CA GLY A 131 -10.65 -28.35 -2.70
C GLY A 131 -9.98 -28.70 -1.38
N GLU A 132 -8.78 -29.27 -1.45
CA GLU A 132 -8.03 -29.77 -0.28
C GLU A 132 -7.72 -28.67 0.74
N GLU A 133 -7.48 -27.43 0.29
CA GLU A 133 -7.22 -26.28 1.17
C GLU A 133 -8.46 -25.98 2.05
N LEU A 134 -9.65 -26.04 1.44
CA LEU A 134 -10.91 -25.82 2.17
C LEU A 134 -11.14 -26.90 3.23
N ASP A 135 -10.97 -28.17 2.84
CA ASP A 135 -11.12 -29.29 3.77
C ASP A 135 -10.12 -29.19 4.94
N PHE A 136 -8.88 -28.77 4.64
CA PHE A 136 -7.86 -28.52 5.65
C PHE A 136 -8.26 -27.41 6.63
N LEU A 137 -8.75 -26.28 6.13
CA LEU A 137 -9.15 -25.14 6.97
C LEU A 137 -10.37 -25.43 7.84
N ILE A 138 -11.32 -26.22 7.34
CA ILE A 138 -12.46 -26.70 8.13
C ILE A 138 -11.96 -27.58 9.29
N GLY A 139 -11.00 -28.47 9.03
CA GLY A 139 -10.38 -29.31 10.05
C GLY A 139 -9.46 -28.56 11.02
N ASN A 140 -8.90 -27.42 10.60
CA ASN A 140 -7.89 -26.64 11.31
C ASN A 140 -8.30 -25.17 11.46
N SER A 141 -9.51 -24.93 11.97
CA SER A 141 -10.12 -23.59 12.05
C SER A 141 -9.30 -22.54 12.80
N LYS A 142 -8.33 -22.94 13.62
CA LYS A 142 -7.38 -22.02 14.29
C LYS A 142 -6.41 -21.35 13.32
N MET A 143 -6.09 -22.00 12.19
CA MET A 143 -5.22 -21.45 11.14
C MET A 143 -5.98 -20.56 10.16
N ALA A 144 -7.31 -20.49 10.28
CA ALA A 144 -8.18 -19.73 9.41
C ALA A 144 -7.78 -18.26 9.33
N ILE A 145 -7.55 -17.63 10.48
CA ILE A 145 -7.23 -16.20 10.54
C ILE A 145 -5.87 -15.90 9.94
N GLU A 146 -4.88 -16.75 10.19
CA GLU A 146 -3.54 -16.63 9.61
C GLU A 146 -3.57 -16.78 8.08
N THR A 147 -4.34 -17.76 7.58
CA THR A 147 -4.50 -17.95 6.13
C THR A 147 -5.25 -16.78 5.49
N TRP A 148 -6.26 -16.24 6.17
CA TRP A 148 -7.01 -15.08 5.71
C TRP A 148 -6.11 -13.85 5.60
N THR A 149 -5.43 -13.47 6.69
CA THR A 149 -4.55 -12.30 6.71
C THR A 149 -3.41 -12.45 5.70
N ALA A 150 -2.86 -13.66 5.55
CA ALA A 150 -1.82 -13.93 4.55
C ALA A 150 -2.32 -13.72 3.11
N LYS A 151 -3.51 -14.22 2.78
CA LYS A 151 -4.10 -14.03 1.44
C LYS A 151 -4.44 -12.57 1.17
N GLU A 152 -5.00 -11.84 2.14
CA GLU A 152 -5.27 -10.41 1.98
C GLU A 152 -3.98 -9.58 1.85
N ALA A 153 -2.91 -9.96 2.58
CA ALA A 153 -1.60 -9.36 2.40
C ALA A 153 -1.07 -9.58 0.98
N VAL A 154 -1.17 -10.80 0.43
CA VAL A 154 -0.80 -11.10 -0.96
C VAL A 154 -1.60 -10.24 -1.96
N GLN A 155 -2.93 -10.18 -1.81
CA GLN A 155 -3.77 -9.35 -2.69
C GLN A 155 -3.38 -7.87 -2.69
N LYS A 156 -2.98 -7.34 -1.52
CA LYS A 156 -2.49 -5.97 -1.37
C LYS A 156 -1.12 -5.78 -2.01
N ALA A 157 -0.20 -6.74 -1.84
CA ALA A 157 1.13 -6.71 -2.45
C ALA A 157 1.06 -6.77 -3.99
N GLU A 158 0.12 -7.56 -4.53
CA GLU A 158 -0.18 -7.65 -5.97
C GLU A 158 -0.92 -6.41 -6.50
N LYS A 159 -1.43 -5.54 -5.62
CA LYS A 159 -2.24 -4.35 -5.97
C LYS A 159 -3.52 -4.66 -6.76
N LEU A 160 -4.00 -5.89 -6.74
CA LEU A 160 -5.23 -6.33 -7.42
C LEU A 160 -6.46 -6.31 -6.50
N GLY A 161 -6.25 -6.33 -5.17
CA GLY A 161 -7.34 -6.49 -4.22
C GLY A 161 -8.18 -7.73 -4.54
N MET A 162 -9.50 -7.60 -4.51
CA MET A 162 -10.42 -8.71 -4.79
C MET A 162 -10.47 -9.15 -6.27
N HIS A 163 -9.77 -8.47 -7.19
CA HIS A 163 -9.60 -8.98 -8.56
C HIS A 163 -8.70 -10.22 -8.60
N LEU A 164 -7.81 -10.36 -7.62
CA LEU A 164 -7.13 -11.63 -7.36
C LEU A 164 -8.03 -12.47 -6.44
N ASN A 165 -8.62 -13.52 -6.98
CA ASN A 165 -9.53 -14.37 -6.21
C ASN A 165 -8.75 -15.11 -5.10
N PRO A 166 -9.14 -14.98 -3.81
CA PRO A 166 -8.47 -15.67 -2.70
C PRO A 166 -8.33 -17.18 -2.90
N ARG A 167 -9.32 -17.80 -3.56
CA ARG A 167 -9.37 -19.25 -3.82
C ARG A 167 -8.33 -19.73 -4.83
N ASP A 168 -7.70 -18.80 -5.55
CA ASP A 168 -6.67 -19.07 -6.55
C ASP A 168 -5.27 -18.73 -6.01
N ILE A 169 -5.17 -18.18 -4.80
CA ILE A 169 -3.88 -17.87 -4.16
C ILE A 169 -3.34 -19.12 -3.48
N ASN A 170 -2.21 -19.61 -4.00
CA ASN A 170 -1.38 -20.59 -3.31
C ASN A 170 -0.26 -19.87 -2.55
N LEU A 171 -0.35 -19.83 -1.21
CA LEU A 171 0.58 -19.07 -0.37
C LEU A 171 2.06 -19.50 -0.53
N THR A 172 2.35 -20.72 -0.99
CA THR A 172 3.73 -21.18 -1.20
C THR A 172 4.43 -20.50 -2.39
N GLU A 173 3.67 -19.81 -3.25
CA GLU A 173 4.19 -19.12 -4.44
C GLU A 173 4.52 -17.65 -4.17
N TYR A 174 4.26 -17.15 -2.96
CA TYR A 174 4.43 -15.75 -2.59
C TYR A 174 5.39 -15.60 -1.41
N ASN A 175 6.12 -14.49 -1.36
CA ASN A 175 6.81 -14.12 -0.13
C ASN A 175 5.75 -13.54 0.82
N VAL A 176 5.40 -14.30 1.84
CA VAL A 176 4.46 -13.92 2.87
C VAL A 176 4.91 -14.50 4.19
N GLU A 177 4.96 -13.66 5.22
CA GLU A 177 5.25 -14.07 6.59
C GLU A 177 4.13 -13.58 7.50
N SER A 178 3.72 -14.46 8.41
CA SER A 178 2.69 -14.19 9.41
C SER A 178 3.29 -14.32 10.81
N PHE A 179 2.95 -13.39 11.69
CA PHE A 179 3.41 -13.40 13.08
C PHE A 179 2.36 -12.79 13.99
N ILE A 180 2.49 -13.07 15.29
CA ILE A 180 1.61 -12.48 16.31
C ILE A 180 2.35 -11.34 16.99
N HIS A 181 1.76 -10.15 16.97
CA HIS A 181 2.19 -9.00 17.74
C HIS A 181 1.11 -8.70 18.78
N ASP A 182 1.39 -9.01 20.06
CA ASP A 182 0.43 -9.00 21.17
C ASP A 182 -0.84 -9.86 20.94
N ASP A 183 -1.92 -9.20 20.52
CA ASP A 183 -3.25 -9.76 20.27
C ASP A 183 -3.65 -9.71 18.79
N LEU A 184 -2.77 -9.24 17.90
CA LEU A 184 -2.98 -9.18 16.46
C LEU A 184 -2.20 -10.28 15.74
N MET A 185 -2.90 -11.03 14.88
CA MET A 185 -2.29 -11.80 13.80
C MET A 185 -1.99 -10.81 12.67
N VAL A 186 -0.71 -10.65 12.33
CA VAL A 186 -0.25 -9.75 11.27
C VAL A 186 0.38 -10.59 10.17
N SER A 187 0.02 -10.31 8.93
CA SER A 187 0.63 -10.91 7.76
C SER A 187 1.16 -9.85 6.83
N VAL A 188 2.35 -10.09 6.31
CA VAL A 188 3.07 -9.17 5.44
C VAL A 188 3.52 -9.94 4.22
N SER A 189 3.19 -9.45 3.04
CA SER A 189 3.62 -10.02 1.76
C SER A 189 4.35 -8.98 0.92
N TRP A 190 5.34 -9.41 0.15
CA TRP A 190 6.10 -8.52 -0.72
C TRP A 190 6.56 -9.21 -2.01
N ARG A 191 6.83 -8.38 -3.01
CA ARG A 191 7.33 -8.80 -4.33
C ARG A 191 8.07 -7.65 -5.00
N GLU A 192 8.84 -7.96 -6.02
CA GLU A 192 9.39 -6.92 -6.89
C GLU A 192 8.24 -6.06 -7.47
N ALA A 193 8.45 -4.75 -7.44
CA ALA A 193 7.53 -3.79 -7.99
C ALA A 193 7.45 -3.99 -9.51
N GLY A 194 6.22 -4.03 -10.04
CA GLY A 194 5.99 -3.83 -11.46
C GLY A 194 6.16 -2.36 -11.84
N ASP A 195 5.85 -2.03 -13.09
CA ASP A 195 5.87 -0.65 -13.57
C ASP A 195 4.93 0.23 -12.72
N ALA A 196 5.42 1.40 -12.32
CA ALA A 196 4.58 2.39 -11.66
C ALA A 196 3.50 2.89 -12.64
N PRO A 197 2.30 3.25 -12.16
CA PRO A 197 1.31 3.89 -13.01
C PRO A 197 1.90 5.17 -13.62
N ARG A 198 1.83 5.31 -14.95
CA ARG A 198 2.32 6.49 -15.67
C ARG A 198 1.56 7.73 -15.23
N SER A 199 2.28 8.82 -15.01
CA SER A 199 1.71 10.14 -14.76
C SER A 199 1.56 10.93 -16.07
N ALA A 200 0.75 12.00 -16.04
CA ALA A 200 0.67 12.93 -17.16
C ALA A 200 2.01 13.67 -17.40
N GLU A 201 2.86 13.78 -16.38
CA GLU A 201 4.21 14.31 -16.51
C GLU A 201 5.10 13.34 -17.27
N ASP A 202 5.03 12.03 -16.98
CA ASP A 202 5.77 11.00 -17.73
C ASP A 202 5.37 11.01 -19.21
N ASP A 203 4.08 11.14 -19.50
CA ASP A 203 3.57 11.26 -20.87
C ASP A 203 4.09 12.54 -21.56
N LEU A 204 4.19 13.66 -20.83
CA LEU A 204 4.74 14.91 -21.35
C LEU A 204 6.26 14.81 -21.56
N LEU A 205 6.99 14.15 -20.68
CA LEU A 205 8.43 13.91 -20.81
C LEU A 205 8.74 13.02 -22.02
N ASP A 206 7.98 11.95 -22.22
CA ASP A 206 8.11 11.08 -23.40
C ASP A 206 7.78 11.82 -24.69
N ALA A 207 6.67 12.59 -24.72
CA ALA A 207 6.32 13.41 -25.88
C ALA A 207 7.39 14.47 -26.18
N THR A 208 7.99 15.06 -25.14
CA THR A 208 9.08 16.02 -25.28
C THR A 208 10.34 15.34 -25.81
N LEU A 209 10.67 14.14 -25.31
CA LEU A 209 11.80 13.34 -25.77
C LEU A 209 11.64 12.92 -27.24
N GLU A 210 10.44 12.52 -27.65
CA GLU A 210 10.12 12.25 -29.06
C GLU A 210 10.29 13.50 -29.92
N ALA A 211 9.74 14.65 -29.49
CA ALA A 211 9.90 15.91 -30.21
C ALA A 211 11.37 16.37 -30.32
N MET A 212 12.20 16.07 -29.31
CA MET A 212 13.65 16.29 -29.34
C MET A 212 14.36 15.36 -30.34
N LYS A 213 13.98 14.09 -30.40
CA LYS A 213 14.57 13.11 -31.33
C LYS A 213 14.23 13.43 -32.79
N ASP A 214 13.00 13.85 -33.05
CA ASP A 214 12.52 14.19 -34.40
C ASP A 214 13.02 15.54 -34.91
N ASN A 215 13.48 16.42 -34.02
CA ASN A 215 14.03 17.73 -34.38
C ASN A 215 15.40 17.99 -33.72
N PRO A 216 16.52 17.76 -34.43
CA PRO A 216 17.88 18.00 -33.93
C PRO A 216 18.17 19.45 -33.50
N ASN A 217 17.33 20.41 -33.92
CA ASN A 217 17.43 21.83 -33.54
C ASN A 217 16.42 22.22 -32.45
N PHE A 218 15.90 21.26 -31.68
CA PHE A 218 14.94 21.52 -30.61
C PHE A 218 15.52 22.49 -29.56
N SER A 219 14.93 23.69 -29.46
CA SER A 219 15.32 24.68 -28.46
C SER A 219 14.25 24.79 -27.38
N VAL A 220 14.57 24.44 -26.13
CA VAL A 220 13.73 24.78 -24.96
C VAL A 220 14.02 26.24 -24.62
N GLY A 221 13.17 27.14 -25.12
CA GLY A 221 13.28 28.57 -24.85
C GLY A 221 11.94 29.14 -24.43
N CYS A 222 11.89 29.74 -23.24
CA CYS A 222 10.76 30.59 -22.85
C CYS A 222 10.72 31.76 -23.85
N LYS A 223 9.76 31.76 -24.79
CA LYS A 223 9.52 32.92 -25.66
C LYS A 223 8.92 34.04 -24.81
N THR A 224 9.75 34.74 -24.04
CA THR A 224 9.41 36.08 -23.57
C THR A 224 9.39 37.00 -24.78
N THR A 225 8.26 37.10 -25.46
CA THR A 225 7.96 38.26 -26.29
C THR A 225 7.79 39.45 -25.35
N ARG A 226 8.90 40.12 -25.03
CA ARG A 226 8.83 41.52 -24.61
C ARG A 226 8.43 42.33 -25.84
N ASN A 227 7.13 42.58 -25.98
CA ASN A 227 6.65 43.68 -26.82
C ASN A 227 7.10 44.99 -26.18
N ASN A 228 8.33 45.41 -26.50
CA ASN A 228 8.77 46.77 -26.28
C ASN A 228 8.93 47.44 -27.65
N VAL A 229 8.03 48.40 -27.87
CA VAL A 229 7.95 49.44 -28.91
C VAL A 229 7.43 49.02 -30.28
#